data_AF-A0A973FNF8-F1
#
_entry.id   AF-A0A973FNF8-F1
#
_cell.length_a   1.000
_cell.length_b   1.000
_cell.length_c   1.000
_cell.angle_alpha   90.00
_cell.angle_beta   90.00
_cell.angle_gamma   90.00
#
_symmetry.space_group_name_H-M   'P 1'
#
loop_
_entity.id
_entity.type
_entity.pdbx_description
1 polymer ?
#
loop_
_entity_poly.entity_id
_entity_poly.type
_entity_poly.pdbx_seq_one_letter_code
_entity_poly.pdbx_strand_id
1 'polypeptide(L)'
;MPVSPDNDPYYRLRHSLAHAMAEAVLQIFPEGKVAIGPPVENGFYYDFDLPRALTPEDLGDIEGRIKQIIAGKFPFIYREVNADEARQIFASQPYKLELIDGLAKGLDENGETHHGDTVISTYTHDTFEDLCRGPHLEHTGQIPADGFKLMSIAGAYWRGDEKNKQLQRIYGTAWNSKAELEQHLLLLEEAKRRDHRKLGKELGLFFFSEDVGPGLPLFTPKGEILRHEMESYVREVQTRYGYQHVWTGNVVKEQLYHRSGHYENYRDSMFPPMVESEDLVFRLKPMNCPSHMTLYNQMGVISYRDLPMRFAEFATLYRYEDSGALNGLTRVRALTQDDCHMFCRPDQIGEEFSLALNLIREVLGTYKFSDYKVRLSLRGDEGKFVADDEKWEQATSALRAALDANGVEYFEEKGEAAFYGPKADFIARDVLGREWQLSTIQVDFIQPARLGCEYIGDDNQPHTPVVLHRAVTGTTERFLGVLIEHFAGA
;
A
#
# COMPACT_ATOMS: atom_id res chain seq x y z
N MET A 1 -4.83 -7.04 -2.53
CA MET A 1 -5.80 -7.78 -3.37
C MET A 1 -7.15 -7.80 -2.66
N PRO A 2 -8.28 -7.70 -3.38
CA PRO A 2 -9.61 -7.89 -2.77
C PRO A 2 -9.73 -9.30 -2.19
N VAL A 3 -10.44 -9.44 -1.07
CA VAL A 3 -10.63 -10.71 -0.37
C VAL A 3 -11.56 -11.61 -1.18
N SER A 4 -11.13 -12.83 -1.47
CA SER A 4 -11.83 -13.82 -2.29
C SER A 4 -11.75 -15.22 -1.69
N PRO A 5 -12.60 -16.16 -2.14
CA PRO A 5 -12.53 -17.55 -1.70
C PRO A 5 -11.18 -18.24 -1.99
N ASP A 6 -10.44 -17.75 -2.99
CA ASP A 6 -9.18 -18.34 -3.43
C ASP A 6 -7.97 -17.83 -2.63
N ASN A 7 -8.09 -16.66 -1.99
CA ASN A 7 -6.99 -16.01 -1.28
C ASN A 7 -7.20 -15.87 0.24
N ASP A 8 -8.40 -16.17 0.75
CA ASP A 8 -8.69 -16.14 2.19
C ASP A 8 -9.38 -17.43 2.66
N PRO A 9 -8.70 -18.24 3.50
CA PRO A 9 -9.27 -19.49 4.02
C PRO A 9 -10.49 -19.27 4.93
N TYR A 10 -10.69 -18.06 5.45
CA TYR A 10 -11.83 -17.68 6.29
C TYR A 10 -12.97 -17.02 5.50
N TYR A 11 -12.87 -16.91 4.17
CA TYR A 11 -13.86 -16.22 3.33
C TYR A 11 -15.30 -16.68 3.64
N ARG A 12 -15.56 -18.00 3.52
CA ARG A 12 -16.89 -18.57 3.73
C ARG A 12 -17.41 -18.32 5.14
N LEU A 13 -16.52 -18.43 6.14
CA LEU A 13 -16.86 -18.20 7.55
C LEU A 13 -17.27 -16.75 7.78
N ARG A 14 -16.45 -15.79 7.33
CA ARG A 14 -16.69 -14.35 7.47
C ARG A 14 -17.97 -13.93 6.74
N HIS A 15 -18.17 -14.48 5.54
CA HIS A 15 -19.36 -14.20 4.74
C HIS A 15 -20.64 -14.74 5.37
N SER A 16 -20.64 -16.00 5.82
CA SER A 16 -21.76 -16.59 6.56
C SER A 16 -22.06 -15.87 7.87
N LEU A 17 -21.03 -15.38 8.58
CA LEU A 17 -21.24 -14.60 9.79
C LEU A 17 -21.79 -13.19 9.50
N ALA A 18 -21.38 -12.55 8.40
CA ALA A 18 -21.97 -11.28 7.97
C ALA A 18 -23.49 -11.43 7.75
N HIS A 19 -23.91 -12.54 7.13
CA HIS A 19 -25.32 -12.91 6.95
C HIS A 19 -26.05 -13.14 8.29
N ALA A 20 -25.47 -13.92 9.20
CA ALA A 20 -26.05 -14.14 10.53
C ALA A 20 -26.15 -12.84 11.35
N MET A 21 -25.19 -11.92 11.18
CA MET A 21 -25.24 -10.59 11.78
C MET A 21 -26.37 -9.75 11.18
N ALA A 22 -26.55 -9.78 9.85
CA ALA A 22 -27.63 -9.04 9.21
C ALA A 22 -29.02 -9.54 9.65
N GLU A 23 -29.20 -10.86 9.78
CA GLU A 23 -30.41 -11.44 10.37
C GLU A 23 -30.62 -10.94 11.81
N ALA A 24 -29.60 -11.02 12.66
CA ALA A 24 -29.68 -10.57 14.04
C ALA A 24 -30.04 -9.08 14.16
N VAL A 25 -29.46 -8.23 13.31
CA VAL A 25 -29.77 -6.80 13.25
C VAL A 25 -31.22 -6.57 12.82
N LEU A 26 -31.71 -7.25 11.79
CA LEU A 26 -33.10 -7.08 11.33
C LEU A 26 -34.13 -7.63 12.33
N GLN A 27 -33.78 -8.62 13.14
CA GLN A 27 -34.65 -9.09 14.21
C GLN A 27 -34.75 -8.09 15.38
N ILE A 28 -33.68 -7.32 15.63
CA ILE A 28 -33.69 -6.22 16.62
C ILE A 28 -34.32 -4.94 16.03
N PHE A 29 -34.11 -4.69 14.75
CA PHE A 29 -34.62 -3.53 14.00
C PHE A 29 -35.42 -3.98 12.77
N PRO A 30 -36.70 -4.39 12.94
CA PRO A 30 -37.52 -4.93 11.84
C PRO A 30 -37.73 -3.99 10.66
N GLU A 31 -37.66 -2.67 10.88
CA GLU A 31 -37.79 -1.66 9.82
C GLU A 31 -36.47 -1.35 9.09
N GLY A 32 -35.36 -1.92 9.59
CA GLY A 32 -34.02 -1.68 9.07
C GLY A 32 -33.85 -2.09 7.61
N LYS A 33 -33.00 -1.35 6.89
CA LYS A 33 -32.61 -1.69 5.52
C LYS A 33 -31.18 -2.16 5.46
N VAL A 34 -30.95 -3.28 4.77
CA VAL A 34 -29.63 -3.85 4.55
C VAL A 34 -29.06 -3.39 3.23
N ALA A 35 -27.78 -3.05 3.20
CA ALA A 35 -27.07 -2.62 2.01
C ALA A 35 -26.06 -3.69 1.55
N ILE A 36 -24.78 -3.55 1.88
CA ILE A 36 -23.70 -4.47 1.49
C ILE A 36 -22.96 -4.98 2.72
N GLY A 37 -22.47 -6.22 2.66
CA GLY A 37 -21.72 -6.82 3.76
C GLY A 37 -20.64 -7.83 3.33
N PRO A 38 -19.58 -7.36 2.65
CA PRO A 38 -18.54 -8.25 2.16
C PRO A 38 -17.58 -8.70 3.27
N PRO A 39 -16.95 -9.87 3.11
CA PRO A 39 -15.71 -10.20 3.80
C PRO A 39 -14.63 -9.16 3.50
N VAL A 40 -13.79 -8.86 4.50
CA VAL A 40 -12.60 -8.03 4.36
C VAL A 40 -11.40 -8.71 5.01
N GLU A 41 -10.23 -8.12 4.85
CA GLU A 41 -9.02 -8.65 5.45
C GLU A 41 -9.18 -8.70 6.98
N ASN A 42 -8.94 -9.87 7.57
CA ASN A 42 -9.14 -10.15 9.00
C ASN A 42 -10.57 -9.96 9.54
N GLY A 43 -11.59 -9.84 8.69
CA GLY A 43 -12.97 -9.69 9.17
C GLY A 43 -14.04 -9.55 8.11
N PHE A 44 -15.11 -8.84 8.44
CA PHE A 44 -16.22 -8.50 7.55
C PHE A 44 -16.86 -7.21 8.06
N TYR A 45 -17.71 -6.61 7.24
CA TYR A 45 -18.62 -5.58 7.72
C TYR A 45 -20.02 -5.79 7.14
N TYR A 46 -20.99 -5.04 7.64
CA TYR A 46 -22.30 -4.90 6.98
C TYR A 46 -22.85 -3.49 7.22
N ASP A 47 -23.37 -2.87 6.16
CA ASP A 47 -23.98 -1.55 6.16
C ASP A 47 -25.50 -1.61 6.34
N PHE A 48 -26.01 -0.77 7.24
CA PHE A 48 -27.42 -0.71 7.61
C PHE A 48 -27.97 0.73 7.60
N ASP A 49 -29.21 0.89 7.12
CA ASP A 49 -30.04 2.07 7.36
C ASP A 49 -31.04 1.71 8.46
N LEU A 50 -30.86 2.29 9.65
CA LEU A 50 -31.59 1.94 10.86
C LEU A 50 -32.33 3.16 11.42
N PRO A 51 -33.45 2.96 12.14
CA PRO A 51 -34.26 4.06 12.68
C PRO A 51 -33.53 4.90 13.75
N ARG A 52 -32.46 4.36 14.34
CA ARG A 52 -31.58 5.08 15.28
C ARG A 52 -30.13 4.66 15.09
N ALA A 53 -29.22 5.47 15.64
CA ALA A 53 -27.82 5.12 15.74
C ALA A 53 -27.61 3.89 16.65
N LEU A 54 -26.70 3.00 16.25
CA LEU A 54 -26.20 1.88 17.04
C LEU A 54 -25.28 2.38 18.14
N THR A 55 -25.35 1.73 19.30
CA THR A 55 -24.46 1.97 20.45
C THR A 55 -23.56 0.75 20.69
N PRO A 56 -22.47 0.89 21.47
CA PRO A 56 -21.64 -0.25 21.84
C PRO A 56 -22.42 -1.38 22.54
N GLU A 57 -23.47 -1.05 23.29
CA GLU A 57 -24.34 -2.04 23.94
C GLU A 57 -25.11 -2.88 22.92
N ASP A 58 -25.57 -2.28 21.81
CA ASP A 58 -26.26 -3.01 20.74
C ASP A 58 -25.38 -4.12 20.15
N LEU A 59 -24.05 -3.92 20.09
CA LEU A 59 -23.14 -4.96 19.61
C LEU A 59 -23.21 -6.22 20.49
N GLY A 60 -23.32 -6.06 21.81
CA GLY A 60 -23.46 -7.18 22.74
C GLY A 60 -24.78 -7.94 22.54
N ASP A 61 -25.87 -7.22 22.31
CA ASP A 61 -27.18 -7.81 22.02
C ASP A 61 -27.19 -8.55 20.67
N ILE A 62 -26.58 -7.95 19.64
CA ILE A 62 -26.43 -8.56 18.31
C ILE A 62 -25.57 -9.83 18.41
N GLU A 63 -24.42 -9.80 19.11
CA GLU A 63 -23.60 -11.00 19.34
C GLU A 63 -24.38 -12.11 20.06
N GLY A 64 -25.17 -11.73 21.06
CA GLY A 64 -26.07 -12.66 21.76
C GLY A 64 -27.07 -13.32 20.82
N ARG A 65 -27.66 -12.55 19.90
CA ARG A 65 -28.61 -13.06 18.92
C ARG A 65 -27.94 -13.93 17.83
N ILE A 66 -26.77 -13.54 17.34
CA ILE A 66 -25.97 -14.36 16.42
C ILE A 66 -25.72 -15.76 17.01
N LYS A 67 -25.34 -15.84 18.30
CA LYS A 67 -25.12 -17.14 18.97
C LYS A 67 -26.39 -18.02 18.98
N GLN A 68 -27.57 -17.42 19.09
CA GLN A 68 -28.83 -18.17 19.00
C GLN A 68 -29.09 -18.67 17.57
N ILE A 69 -28.79 -17.88 16.53
CA ILE A 69 -28.89 -18.27 15.12
C ILE A 69 -27.93 -19.42 14.81
N ILE A 70 -26.69 -19.36 15.31
CA ILE A 70 -25.69 -20.44 15.18
C ILE A 70 -26.22 -21.73 15.83
N ALA A 71 -26.80 -21.65 17.02
CA ALA A 71 -27.35 -22.80 17.73
C ALA A 71 -28.51 -23.49 16.97
N GLY A 72 -29.23 -22.74 16.11
CA GLY A 72 -30.30 -23.27 15.26
C GLY A 72 -29.84 -24.15 14.10
N LYS A 73 -28.55 -24.10 13.71
CA LYS A 73 -27.95 -24.91 12.64
C LYS A 73 -28.71 -24.85 11.30
N PHE A 74 -29.18 -23.66 10.94
CA PHE A 74 -29.98 -23.46 9.74
C PHE A 74 -29.12 -23.61 8.48
N PRO A 75 -29.57 -24.38 7.47
CA PRO A 75 -28.83 -24.53 6.22
C PRO A 75 -28.80 -23.21 5.45
N PHE A 76 -27.68 -22.93 4.77
CA PHE A 76 -27.62 -21.86 3.78
C PHE A 76 -28.11 -22.41 2.43
N ILE A 77 -29.26 -21.94 1.98
CA ILE A 77 -29.93 -22.43 0.77
C ILE A 77 -29.68 -21.43 -0.36
N TYR A 78 -28.91 -21.86 -1.37
CA TYR A 78 -28.67 -21.10 -2.58
C TYR A 78 -29.85 -21.20 -3.55
N ARG A 79 -30.21 -20.08 -4.18
CA ARG A 79 -31.20 -20.04 -5.25
C ARG A 79 -30.82 -19.02 -6.31
N GLU A 80 -30.82 -19.43 -7.57
CA GLU A 80 -30.81 -18.50 -8.70
C GLU A 80 -32.21 -17.94 -8.90
N VAL A 81 -32.29 -16.63 -9.08
CA VAL A 81 -33.55 -15.92 -9.30
C VAL A 81 -33.39 -14.98 -10.49
N ASN A 82 -34.48 -14.71 -11.21
CA ASN A 82 -34.44 -13.65 -12.20
C ASN A 82 -34.61 -12.27 -11.53
N ALA A 83 -34.33 -11.19 -12.26
CA ALA A 83 -34.39 -9.84 -11.73
C ALA A 83 -35.78 -9.46 -11.20
N ASP A 84 -36.86 -9.90 -11.84
CA ASP A 84 -38.22 -9.57 -11.43
C ASP A 84 -38.62 -10.29 -10.13
N GLU A 85 -38.23 -11.56 -9.98
CA GLU A 85 -38.39 -12.32 -8.75
C GLU A 85 -37.59 -11.68 -7.61
N ALA A 86 -36.32 -11.32 -7.86
CA ALA A 86 -35.49 -10.64 -6.88
C ALA A 86 -36.12 -9.31 -6.42
N ARG A 87 -36.66 -8.52 -7.34
CA ARG A 87 -37.37 -7.26 -6.99
C ARG A 87 -38.58 -7.49 -6.09
N GLN A 88 -39.29 -8.61 -6.27
CA GLN A 88 -40.42 -8.95 -5.41
C GLN A 88 -39.96 -9.35 -4.00
N ILE A 89 -38.91 -10.18 -3.91
CA ILE A 89 -38.33 -10.61 -2.62
C ILE A 89 -37.83 -9.38 -1.83
N PHE A 90 -37.12 -8.48 -2.49
CA PHE A 90 -36.48 -7.31 -1.88
C PHE A 90 -37.29 -6.01 -2.02
N ALA A 91 -38.60 -6.08 -2.24
CA ALA A 91 -39.45 -4.91 -2.50
C ALA A 91 -39.39 -3.85 -1.38
N SER A 92 -39.13 -4.26 -0.14
CA SER A 92 -38.99 -3.37 1.02
C SER A 92 -37.56 -2.91 1.29
N GLN A 93 -36.57 -3.31 0.47
CA GLN A 93 -35.14 -3.11 0.66
C GLN A 93 -34.56 -2.25 -0.49
N PRO A 94 -34.58 -0.91 -0.38
CA PRO A 94 -34.27 -0.02 -1.50
C PRO A 94 -32.84 -0.18 -2.04
N TYR A 95 -31.86 -0.40 -1.16
CA TYR A 95 -30.46 -0.62 -1.56
C TYR A 95 -30.30 -1.91 -2.37
N LYS A 96 -31.02 -2.98 -2.01
CA LYS A 96 -31.02 -4.24 -2.76
C LYS A 96 -31.70 -4.09 -4.12
N LEU A 97 -32.79 -3.33 -4.21
CA LEU A 97 -33.43 -3.02 -5.50
C LEU A 97 -32.47 -2.31 -6.45
N GLU A 98 -31.72 -1.32 -5.96
CA GLU A 98 -30.72 -0.63 -6.77
C GLU A 98 -29.61 -1.57 -7.25
N LEU A 99 -29.13 -2.48 -6.39
CA LEU A 99 -28.15 -3.50 -6.77
C LEU A 99 -28.71 -4.44 -7.86
N ILE A 100 -29.95 -4.91 -7.71
CA ILE A 100 -30.61 -5.77 -8.71
C ILE A 100 -30.72 -5.05 -10.05
N ASP A 101 -31.08 -3.77 -10.06
CA ASP A 101 -31.18 -2.98 -11.28
C ASP A 101 -29.81 -2.76 -11.95
N GLY A 102 -28.73 -2.64 -11.17
CA GLY A 102 -27.37 -2.62 -11.67
C GLY A 102 -26.97 -3.96 -12.29
N LEU A 103 -27.16 -5.06 -11.56
CA LEU A 103 -26.88 -6.42 -12.01
C LEU A 103 -27.63 -6.75 -13.31
N ALA A 104 -28.92 -6.38 -13.40
CA ALA A 104 -29.73 -6.59 -14.59
C ALA A 104 -29.24 -5.80 -15.82
N LYS A 105 -28.44 -4.75 -15.61
CA LYS A 105 -27.79 -3.95 -16.67
C LYS A 105 -26.36 -4.41 -16.98
N GLY A 106 -25.90 -5.51 -16.39
CA GLY A 106 -24.54 -6.01 -16.56
C GLY A 106 -23.50 -5.27 -15.72
N LEU A 107 -23.92 -4.57 -14.67
CA LEU A 107 -22.99 -4.03 -13.68
C LEU A 107 -22.69 -5.06 -12.59
N ASP A 108 -21.58 -4.91 -11.88
CA ASP A 108 -21.28 -5.64 -10.66
C ASP A 108 -21.84 -4.93 -9.40
N GLU A 109 -21.54 -5.49 -8.23
CA GLU A 109 -21.97 -4.96 -6.92
C GLU A 109 -21.39 -3.57 -6.58
N ASN A 110 -20.31 -3.17 -7.23
CA ASN A 110 -19.70 -1.83 -7.08
C ASN A 110 -20.24 -0.84 -8.11
N GLY A 111 -20.97 -1.31 -9.13
CA GLY A 111 -21.49 -0.50 -10.23
C GLY A 111 -20.54 -0.40 -11.42
N GLU A 112 -19.54 -1.29 -11.50
CA GLU A 112 -18.61 -1.37 -12.62
C GLU A 112 -19.13 -2.33 -13.68
N THR A 113 -18.69 -2.19 -14.94
CA THR A 113 -19.16 -3.06 -16.03
C THR A 113 -18.61 -4.47 -15.83
N HIS A 114 -19.50 -5.45 -15.67
CA HIS A 114 -19.11 -6.84 -15.53
C HIS A 114 -19.01 -7.50 -16.92
N HIS A 115 -17.83 -7.98 -17.28
CA HIS A 115 -17.60 -8.72 -18.52
C HIS A 115 -17.88 -10.21 -18.32
N GLY A 116 -19.15 -10.60 -18.18
CA GLY A 116 -19.58 -11.99 -18.00
C GLY A 116 -21.10 -12.15 -17.87
N ASP A 117 -21.58 -13.41 -17.78
CA ASP A 117 -22.99 -13.70 -17.52
C ASP A 117 -23.36 -13.29 -16.08
N THR A 118 -24.24 -12.29 -15.93
CA THR A 118 -24.69 -11.84 -14.61
C THR A 118 -25.75 -12.76 -14.05
N VAL A 119 -25.34 -13.67 -13.17
CA VAL A 119 -26.26 -14.48 -12.36
C VAL A 119 -26.72 -13.66 -11.15
N ILE A 120 -28.04 -13.56 -10.98
CA ILE A 120 -28.67 -13.00 -9.78
C ILE A 120 -29.06 -14.17 -8.89
N SER A 121 -28.56 -14.17 -7.66
CA SER A 121 -28.80 -15.25 -6.72
C SER A 121 -29.07 -14.74 -5.32
N THR A 122 -29.76 -15.56 -4.54
CA THR A 122 -30.02 -15.34 -3.13
C THR A 122 -29.50 -16.50 -2.28
N TYR A 123 -29.22 -16.18 -1.02
CA TYR A 123 -28.99 -17.17 0.03
C TYR A 123 -30.00 -16.96 1.15
N THR A 124 -30.74 -18.01 1.49
CA THR A 124 -31.66 -18.02 2.63
C THR A 124 -31.08 -18.84 3.77
N HIS A 125 -31.18 -18.33 5.00
CA HIS A 125 -30.98 -19.09 6.22
C HIS A 125 -31.95 -18.58 7.30
N ASP A 126 -32.56 -19.52 8.05
CA ASP A 126 -33.62 -19.24 9.01
C ASP A 126 -34.72 -18.32 8.42
N THR A 127 -34.84 -17.09 8.94
CA THR A 127 -35.85 -16.11 8.51
C THR A 127 -35.30 -15.05 7.56
N PHE A 128 -34.02 -15.13 7.21
CA PHE A 128 -33.32 -14.12 6.43
C PHE A 128 -32.93 -14.64 5.05
N GLU A 129 -33.27 -13.85 4.03
CA GLU A 129 -32.85 -14.06 2.65
C GLU A 129 -32.11 -12.82 2.17
N ASP A 130 -30.96 -13.01 1.53
CA ASP A 130 -30.12 -11.93 1.05
C ASP A 130 -29.69 -12.10 -0.39
N LEU A 131 -29.53 -10.98 -1.10
CA LEU A 131 -28.99 -10.91 -2.45
C LEU A 131 -27.48 -11.10 -2.36
N CYS A 132 -26.99 -12.27 -2.76
CA CYS A 132 -25.61 -12.67 -2.54
C CYS A 132 -25.18 -13.75 -3.52
N ARG A 133 -23.93 -13.66 -4.01
CA ARG A 133 -23.30 -14.67 -4.89
C ARG A 133 -22.66 -15.83 -4.12
N GLY A 134 -22.34 -15.64 -2.84
CA GLY A 134 -21.63 -16.61 -2.02
C GLY A 134 -20.14 -16.72 -2.38
N PRO A 135 -19.47 -17.83 -2.05
CA PRO A 135 -19.98 -19.00 -1.33
C PRO A 135 -20.19 -18.75 0.18
N HIS A 136 -21.02 -19.60 0.79
CA HIS A 136 -21.25 -19.68 2.24
C HIS A 136 -20.84 -21.05 2.81
N LEU A 137 -20.82 -21.16 4.14
CA LEU A 137 -20.83 -22.43 4.86
C LEU A 137 -22.11 -23.22 4.58
N GLU A 138 -22.15 -24.51 4.92
CA GLU A 138 -23.32 -25.36 4.67
C GLU A 138 -24.49 -25.01 5.58
N HIS A 139 -24.20 -24.67 6.84
CA HIS A 139 -25.21 -24.25 7.81
C HIS A 139 -24.63 -23.32 8.89
N THR A 140 -25.48 -22.52 9.55
CA THR A 140 -25.06 -21.52 10.56
C THR A 140 -24.29 -22.14 11.72
N GLY A 141 -24.58 -23.40 12.07
CA GLY A 141 -23.88 -24.15 13.13
C GLY A 141 -22.42 -24.51 12.84
N GLN A 142 -21.90 -24.28 11.62
CA GLN A 142 -20.46 -24.41 11.33
C GLN A 142 -19.67 -23.18 11.76
N ILE A 143 -20.35 -22.06 12.07
CA ILE A 143 -19.72 -20.87 12.64
C ILE A 143 -19.37 -21.17 14.09
N PRO A 144 -18.09 -21.06 14.51
CA PRO A 144 -17.72 -21.25 15.91
C PRO A 144 -18.33 -20.14 16.78
N ALA A 145 -19.22 -20.49 17.70
CA ALA A 145 -19.98 -19.54 18.52
C ALA A 145 -19.11 -18.64 19.42
N ASP A 146 -17.86 -19.03 19.68
CA ASP A 146 -16.84 -18.31 20.43
C ASP A 146 -15.62 -17.90 19.57
N GLY A 147 -15.70 -18.10 18.25
CA GLY A 147 -14.66 -17.74 17.28
C GLY A 147 -14.92 -16.41 16.57
N PHE A 148 -15.83 -15.57 17.05
CA PHE A 148 -16.10 -14.26 16.45
C PHE A 148 -16.27 -13.14 17.48
N LYS A 149 -16.13 -11.90 16.99
CA LYS A 149 -16.38 -10.67 17.76
C LYS A 149 -16.81 -9.52 16.85
N LEU A 150 -17.80 -8.74 17.29
CA LEU A 150 -18.13 -7.44 16.70
C LEU A 150 -17.19 -6.37 17.27
N MET A 151 -16.58 -5.59 16.37
CA MET A 151 -15.40 -4.78 16.68
C MET A 151 -15.74 -3.30 16.86
N SER A 152 -16.44 -2.70 15.91
CA SER A 152 -16.71 -1.26 15.91
C SER A 152 -17.92 -0.91 15.06
N ILE A 153 -18.46 0.28 15.32
CA ILE A 153 -19.51 0.92 14.52
C ILE A 153 -18.86 2.12 13.82
N ALA A 154 -19.10 2.27 12.52
CA ALA A 154 -18.63 3.39 11.72
C ALA A 154 -19.77 3.97 10.88
N GLY A 155 -19.61 5.21 10.40
CA GLY A 155 -20.44 5.76 9.35
C GLY A 155 -19.92 5.34 7.98
N ALA A 156 -20.83 4.99 7.07
CA ALA A 156 -20.53 4.78 5.65
C ALA A 156 -21.50 5.59 4.81
N TYR A 157 -21.14 5.89 3.56
CA TYR A 157 -22.05 6.49 2.59
C TYR A 157 -22.34 5.47 1.51
N TRP A 158 -23.59 5.42 1.05
CA TRP A 158 -23.97 4.51 -0.02
C TRP A 158 -23.13 4.76 -1.29
N ARG A 159 -22.54 3.70 -1.85
CA ARG A 159 -21.53 3.73 -2.94
C ARG A 159 -20.31 4.63 -2.67
N GLY A 160 -20.03 4.97 -1.42
CA GLY A 160 -18.91 5.84 -1.06
C GLY A 160 -19.08 7.32 -1.44
N ASP A 161 -20.26 7.75 -1.89
CA ASP A 161 -20.53 9.16 -2.23
C ASP A 161 -21.17 9.89 -1.03
N GLU A 162 -20.47 10.89 -0.50
CA GLU A 162 -20.89 11.71 0.64
C GLU A 162 -22.25 12.41 0.45
N LYS A 163 -22.71 12.56 -0.80
CA LYS A 163 -24.03 13.12 -1.13
C LYS A 163 -25.18 12.14 -0.89
N ASN A 164 -24.88 10.84 -0.81
CA ASN A 164 -25.88 9.81 -0.58
C ASN A 164 -26.23 9.67 0.92
N LYS A 165 -27.24 8.84 1.19
CA LYS A 165 -27.65 8.53 2.56
C LYS A 165 -26.47 7.96 3.36
N GLN A 166 -26.26 8.51 4.56
CA GLN A 166 -25.33 7.94 5.53
C GLN A 166 -25.92 6.68 6.15
N LEU A 167 -25.15 5.59 6.07
CA LEU A 167 -25.43 4.27 6.63
C LEU A 167 -24.56 4.04 7.87
N GLN A 168 -24.93 3.02 8.64
CA GLN A 168 -24.21 2.55 9.81
C GLN A 168 -23.56 1.22 9.50
N ARG A 169 -22.23 1.19 9.58
CA ARG A 169 -21.40 0.02 9.31
C ARG A 169 -21.03 -0.67 10.61
N ILE A 170 -21.32 -1.96 10.74
CA ILE A 170 -20.79 -2.79 11.82
C ILE A 170 -19.61 -3.59 11.27
N TYR A 171 -18.44 -3.48 11.90
CA TYR A 171 -17.29 -4.34 11.62
C TYR A 171 -17.27 -5.54 12.58
N GLY A 172 -16.91 -6.71 12.07
CA GLY A 172 -16.70 -7.92 12.85
C GLY A 172 -15.50 -8.72 12.37
N THR A 173 -15.03 -9.67 13.19
CA THR A 173 -13.97 -10.63 12.86
C THR A 173 -14.42 -12.04 13.19
N ALA A 174 -13.95 -13.03 12.41
CA ALA A 174 -14.35 -14.43 12.52
C ALA A 174 -13.17 -15.37 12.24
N TRP A 175 -13.06 -16.41 13.07
CA TRP A 175 -11.96 -17.38 13.10
C TRP A 175 -12.48 -18.80 13.34
N ASN A 176 -11.69 -19.81 12.97
CA ASN A 176 -12.10 -21.21 13.09
C ASN A 176 -12.12 -21.70 14.54
N SER A 177 -11.53 -20.94 15.47
CA SER A 177 -11.53 -21.24 16.89
C SER A 177 -11.45 -19.99 17.76
N LYS A 178 -11.84 -20.13 19.02
CA LYS A 178 -11.61 -19.12 20.05
C LYS A 178 -10.14 -18.75 20.24
N ALA A 179 -9.23 -19.71 20.11
CA ALA A 179 -7.79 -19.47 20.27
C ALA A 179 -7.25 -18.54 19.16
N GLU A 180 -7.67 -18.75 17.91
CA GLU A 180 -7.33 -17.86 16.79
C GLU A 180 -7.90 -16.45 16.99
N LEU A 181 -9.16 -16.35 17.45
CA LEU A 181 -9.76 -15.06 17.79
C LEU A 181 -8.97 -14.33 18.89
N GLU A 182 -8.63 -15.01 19.99
CA GLU A 182 -7.87 -14.43 21.09
C GLU A 182 -6.48 -13.97 20.63
N GLN A 183 -5.81 -14.77 19.78
CA GLN A 183 -4.53 -14.40 19.18
C GLN A 183 -4.67 -13.14 18.31
N HIS A 184 -5.70 -13.06 17.47
CA HIS A 184 -5.94 -11.87 16.63
C HIS A 184 -6.21 -10.63 17.48
N LEU A 185 -7.04 -10.74 18.52
CA LEU A 185 -7.33 -9.62 19.42
C LEU A 185 -6.08 -9.17 20.20
N LEU A 186 -5.22 -10.10 20.60
CA LEU A 186 -3.94 -9.79 21.24
C LEU A 186 -3.02 -9.01 20.29
N LEU A 187 -2.94 -9.41 19.01
CA LEU A 187 -2.16 -8.70 17.99
C LEU A 187 -2.67 -7.27 17.77
N LEU A 188 -3.99 -7.06 17.75
CA LEU A 188 -4.58 -5.73 17.63
C LEU A 188 -4.24 -4.84 18.82
N GLU A 189 -4.27 -5.38 20.04
CA GLU A 189 -3.92 -4.62 21.24
C GLU A 189 -2.42 -4.30 21.27
N GLU A 190 -1.58 -5.26 20.90
CA GLU A 190 -0.14 -5.05 20.79
C GLU A 190 0.20 -4.01 19.71
N ALA A 191 -0.52 -4.00 18.58
CA ALA A 191 -0.38 -2.99 17.54
C ALA A 191 -0.74 -1.58 18.05
N LYS A 192 -1.85 -1.43 18.79
CA LYS A 192 -2.22 -0.15 19.42
C LYS A 192 -1.20 0.31 20.45
N ARG A 193 -0.63 -0.63 21.22
CA ARG A 193 0.41 -0.33 22.21
C ARG A 193 1.69 0.16 21.55
N ARG A 194 2.02 -0.38 20.37
CA ARG A 194 3.24 -0.09 19.60
C ARG A 194 3.11 1.07 18.64
N ASP A 195 1.93 1.67 18.48
CA ASP A 195 1.70 2.76 17.54
C ASP A 195 2.72 3.90 17.74
N HIS A 196 3.53 4.16 16.71
CA HIS A 196 4.60 5.15 16.78
C HIS A 196 4.08 6.57 17.04
N ARG A 197 2.83 6.88 16.71
CA ARG A 197 2.21 8.19 16.99
C ARG A 197 1.94 8.35 18.48
N LYS A 198 1.53 7.26 19.15
CA LYS A 198 1.36 7.22 20.59
C LYS A 198 2.72 7.24 21.29
N LEU A 199 3.60 6.30 20.96
CA LEU A 199 4.92 6.18 21.57
C LEU A 199 5.79 7.41 21.30
N GLY A 200 5.75 7.95 20.08
CA GLY A 200 6.50 9.16 19.70
C GLY A 200 6.12 10.36 20.56
N LYS A 201 4.84 10.49 20.93
CA LYS A 201 4.37 11.53 21.86
C LYS A 201 4.79 11.24 23.30
N GLU A 202 4.60 10.00 23.78
CA GLU A 202 4.92 9.58 25.15
C GLU A 202 6.43 9.69 25.47
N LEU A 203 7.28 9.33 24.51
CA LEU A 203 8.74 9.42 24.60
C LEU A 203 9.26 10.84 24.29
N GLY A 204 8.41 11.70 23.73
CA GLY A 204 8.74 13.05 23.32
C GLY A 204 9.75 13.08 22.17
N LEU A 205 9.53 12.28 21.13
CA LEU A 205 10.39 12.16 19.94
C LEU A 205 9.99 13.13 18.82
N PHE A 206 8.70 13.25 18.54
CA PHE A 206 8.20 14.15 17.51
C PHE A 206 6.76 14.59 17.78
N PHE A 207 6.36 15.68 17.12
CA PHE A 207 5.00 16.19 17.14
C PHE A 207 4.54 16.55 15.73
N PHE A 208 3.23 16.64 15.57
CA PHE A 208 2.60 17.33 14.43
C PHE A 208 1.88 18.56 14.98
N SER A 209 1.95 19.66 14.22
CA SER A 209 1.32 20.93 14.59
C SER A 209 0.31 21.32 13.52
N GLU A 210 -0.87 21.77 13.95
CA GLU A 210 -1.87 22.34 13.04
C GLU A 210 -1.31 23.57 12.30
N ASP A 211 -0.54 24.41 12.99
CA ASP A 211 0.08 25.62 12.41
C ASP A 211 1.14 25.30 11.34
N VAL A 212 1.83 24.16 11.47
CA VAL A 212 2.84 23.72 10.49
C VAL A 212 2.19 22.98 9.33
N GLY A 213 1.13 22.23 9.61
CA GLY A 213 0.35 21.50 8.62
C GLY A 213 0.58 19.98 8.66
N PRO A 214 -0.36 19.21 8.10
CA PRO A 214 -0.37 17.76 8.19
C PRO A 214 0.73 17.13 7.32
N GLY A 215 1.32 16.04 7.82
CA GLY A 215 2.38 15.31 7.12
C GLY A 215 3.75 16.00 7.16
N LEU A 216 3.92 16.98 8.05
CA LEU A 216 5.18 17.70 8.26
C LEU A 216 5.63 17.49 9.72
N PRO A 217 6.42 16.44 10.00
CA PRO A 217 6.80 16.11 11.37
C PRO A 217 7.77 17.13 11.96
N LEU A 218 7.60 17.43 13.25
CA LEU A 218 8.51 18.24 14.05
C LEU A 218 9.28 17.33 15.01
N PHE A 219 10.54 17.04 14.70
CA PHE A 219 11.40 16.26 15.59
C PHE A 219 11.86 17.10 16.78
N THR A 220 11.74 16.52 17.97
CA THR A 220 12.33 17.10 19.19
C THR A 220 13.83 16.83 19.21
N PRO A 221 14.61 17.41 20.15
CA PRO A 221 16.01 17.04 20.31
C PRO A 221 16.25 15.53 20.47
N LYS A 222 15.33 14.79 21.12
CA LYS A 222 15.45 13.33 21.25
C LYS A 222 15.17 12.59 19.94
N GLY A 223 14.12 12.99 19.23
CA GLY A 223 13.81 12.40 17.92
C GLY A 223 14.89 12.70 16.89
N GLU A 224 15.46 13.90 16.94
CA GLU A 224 16.56 14.29 16.07
C GLU A 224 17.83 13.48 16.33
N ILE A 225 18.14 13.14 17.58
CA ILE A 225 19.25 12.21 17.88
C ILE A 225 19.02 10.86 17.20
N LEU A 226 17.82 10.27 17.34
CA LEU A 226 17.52 8.99 16.69
C LEU A 226 17.66 9.06 15.17
N ARG A 227 17.12 10.14 14.58
CA ARG A 227 17.25 10.42 13.16
C ARG A 227 18.72 10.54 12.74
N HIS A 228 19.50 11.33 13.45
CA HIS A 228 20.91 11.59 13.16
C HIS A 228 21.76 10.31 13.23
N GLU A 229 21.58 9.49 14.27
CA GLU A 229 22.32 8.23 14.42
C GLU A 229 21.99 7.25 13.29
N MET A 230 20.72 7.17 12.91
CA MET A 230 20.26 6.32 11.81
C MET A 230 20.84 6.76 10.45
N GLU A 231 20.73 8.05 10.13
CA GLU A 231 21.30 8.60 8.89
C GLU A 231 22.83 8.48 8.86
N SER A 232 23.50 8.74 9.99
CA SER A 232 24.95 8.61 10.12
C SER A 232 25.42 7.17 9.90
N TYR A 233 24.77 6.19 10.53
CA TYR A 233 25.09 4.78 10.31
C TYR A 233 24.95 4.37 8.85
N VAL A 234 23.81 4.68 8.21
CA VAL A 234 23.59 4.34 6.79
C VAL A 234 24.60 5.06 5.89
N ARG A 235 24.92 6.33 6.18
CA ARG A 235 25.95 7.11 5.47
C ARG A 235 27.33 6.46 5.57
N GLU A 236 27.71 6.01 6.76
CA GLU A 236 28.99 5.33 7.00
C GLU A 236 29.06 4.01 6.23
N VAL A 237 28.00 3.19 6.27
CA VAL A 237 27.92 1.93 5.52
C VAL A 237 28.02 2.23 4.02
N GLN A 238 27.22 3.17 3.50
CA GLN A 238 27.32 3.60 2.09
C GLN A 238 28.76 4.04 1.74
N THR A 239 29.43 4.78 2.60
CA THR A 239 30.83 5.19 2.36
C THR A 239 31.78 3.99 2.29
N ARG A 240 31.63 3.00 3.19
CA ARG A 240 32.43 1.75 3.16
C ARG A 240 32.25 0.95 1.87
N TYR A 241 31.05 1.00 1.28
CA TYR A 241 30.73 0.36 0.00
C TYR A 241 31.09 1.23 -1.22
N GLY A 242 31.82 2.33 -1.03
CA GLY A 242 32.34 3.15 -2.13
C GLY A 242 31.33 4.11 -2.75
N TYR A 243 30.28 4.47 -2.02
CA TYR A 243 29.36 5.53 -2.43
C TYR A 243 29.93 6.91 -2.12
N GLN A 244 29.73 7.84 -3.04
CA GLN A 244 30.17 9.23 -2.95
C GLN A 244 28.98 10.10 -2.56
N HIS A 245 29.09 10.75 -1.42
CA HIS A 245 28.01 11.59 -0.89
C HIS A 245 28.00 12.96 -1.57
N VAL A 246 26.87 13.31 -2.16
CA VAL A 246 26.63 14.58 -2.85
C VAL A 246 25.47 15.34 -2.19
N TRP A 247 25.26 16.59 -2.59
CA TRP A 247 24.13 17.40 -2.15
C TRP A 247 23.54 18.16 -3.33
N THR A 248 22.22 18.13 -3.46
CA THR A 248 21.49 18.86 -4.50
C THR A 248 20.33 19.65 -3.90
N GLY A 249 20.09 20.86 -4.41
CA GLY A 249 19.06 21.77 -3.90
C GLY A 249 17.65 21.17 -3.91
N ASN A 250 16.79 21.67 -3.03
CA ASN A 250 15.41 21.18 -2.84
C ASN A 250 14.39 21.78 -3.82
N VAL A 251 14.76 22.89 -4.47
CA VAL A 251 13.92 23.63 -5.41
C VAL A 251 14.57 23.55 -6.78
N VAL A 252 13.78 23.14 -7.78
CA VAL A 252 14.28 22.78 -9.11
C VAL A 252 13.37 23.42 -10.17
N LYS A 253 13.96 23.85 -11.30
CA LYS A 253 13.19 24.36 -12.44
C LYS A 253 12.26 23.27 -12.98
N GLU A 254 10.99 23.60 -13.16
CA GLU A 254 9.95 22.68 -13.64
C GLU A 254 10.34 22.02 -14.97
N GLN A 255 11.02 22.76 -15.85
CA GLN A 255 11.50 22.27 -17.14
C GLN A 255 12.39 21.01 -17.04
N LEU A 256 13.11 20.83 -15.93
CA LEU A 256 13.88 19.60 -15.71
C LEU A 256 12.95 18.38 -15.58
N TYR A 257 11.79 18.54 -14.96
CA TYR A 257 10.80 17.46 -14.80
C TYR A 257 10.07 17.14 -16.09
N HIS A 258 9.85 18.10 -16.98
CA HIS A 258 9.37 17.84 -18.34
C HIS A 258 10.38 17.03 -19.15
N ARG A 259 11.65 17.45 -19.15
CA ARG A 259 12.73 16.73 -19.84
C ARG A 259 12.88 15.30 -19.32
N SER A 260 12.82 15.14 -18.00
CA SER A 260 12.90 13.83 -17.34
C SER A 260 11.60 13.04 -17.36
N GLY A 261 10.50 13.57 -17.90
CA GLY A 261 9.18 12.92 -17.90
C GLY A 261 8.48 12.82 -16.56
N HIS A 262 9.08 13.31 -15.47
CA HIS A 262 8.47 13.25 -14.15
C HIS A 262 7.23 14.12 -14.07
N TYR A 263 7.18 15.23 -14.81
CA TYR A 263 6.02 16.11 -14.77
C TYR A 263 4.78 15.37 -15.29
N GLU A 264 4.87 14.76 -16.47
CA GLU A 264 3.75 14.08 -17.11
C GLU A 264 3.24 12.90 -16.28
N ASN A 265 4.16 12.19 -15.61
CA ASN A 265 3.84 10.97 -14.86
C ASN A 265 3.50 11.22 -13.38
N TYR A 266 4.03 12.30 -12.78
CA TYR A 266 4.03 12.50 -11.33
C TYR A 266 3.48 13.85 -10.86
N ARG A 267 3.06 14.76 -11.76
CA ARG A 267 2.57 16.11 -11.40
C ARG A 267 1.46 16.12 -10.35
N ASP A 268 0.59 15.10 -10.36
CA ASP A 268 -0.56 15.02 -9.45
C ASP A 268 -0.11 14.82 -8.00
N SER A 269 1.12 14.33 -7.79
CA SER A 269 1.77 14.16 -6.48
C SER A 269 2.88 15.18 -6.23
N MET A 270 3.02 16.23 -7.05
CA MET A 270 3.97 17.32 -6.84
C MET A 270 3.31 18.48 -6.11
N PHE A 271 4.05 19.14 -5.22
CA PHE A 271 3.60 20.41 -4.65
C PHE A 271 3.38 21.45 -5.77
N PRO A 272 2.42 22.40 -5.56
CA PRO A 272 2.19 23.49 -6.50
C PRO A 272 3.48 24.26 -6.85
N PRO A 273 3.58 24.80 -8.07
CA PRO A 273 4.77 25.50 -8.50
C PRO A 273 4.90 26.88 -7.84
N MET A 274 6.14 27.33 -7.69
CA MET A 274 6.51 28.72 -7.41
C MET A 274 6.83 29.40 -8.74
N VAL A 275 6.01 30.38 -9.14
CA VAL A 275 6.10 31.05 -10.44
C VAL A 275 6.77 32.41 -10.26
N GLU A 276 7.96 32.59 -10.84
CA GLU A 276 8.64 33.89 -10.91
C GLU A 276 8.26 34.64 -12.19
N SER A 277 8.17 33.92 -13.32
CA SER A 277 7.67 34.41 -14.61
C SER A 277 7.16 33.24 -15.46
N GLU A 278 6.57 33.51 -16.63
CA GLU A 278 6.09 32.46 -17.56
C GLU A 278 7.19 31.45 -17.92
N ASP A 279 8.45 31.90 -18.03
CA ASP A 279 9.60 31.06 -18.40
C ASP A 279 10.37 30.48 -17.19
N LEU A 280 10.05 30.94 -15.97
CA LEU A 280 10.80 30.58 -14.77
C LEU A 280 9.85 30.09 -13.66
N VAL A 281 9.57 28.80 -13.75
CA VAL A 281 8.72 28.05 -12.82
C VAL A 281 9.58 27.07 -12.03
N PHE A 282 9.43 27.09 -10.71
CA PHE A 282 10.13 26.21 -9.79
C PHE A 282 9.18 25.26 -9.06
N ARG A 283 9.69 24.09 -8.67
CA ARG A 283 8.99 23.14 -7.81
C ARG A 283 9.89 22.59 -6.74
N LEU A 284 9.29 22.21 -5.62
CA LEU A 284 9.93 21.33 -4.65
C LEU A 284 10.17 19.96 -5.30
N LYS A 285 11.36 19.37 -5.10
CA LYS A 285 11.70 18.09 -5.74
C LYS A 285 10.90 16.92 -5.15
N PRO A 286 10.16 16.14 -5.97
CA PRO A 286 9.47 14.93 -5.51
C PRO A 286 10.36 13.68 -5.53
N MET A 287 11.43 13.72 -6.32
CA MET A 287 12.44 12.67 -6.52
C MET A 287 13.79 13.33 -6.82
N ASN A 288 14.88 12.63 -6.52
CA ASN A 288 16.23 13.19 -6.64
C ASN A 288 16.92 12.85 -7.97
N CYS A 289 16.46 11.82 -8.70
CA CYS A 289 17.11 11.30 -9.90
C CYS A 289 17.49 12.38 -10.94
N PRO A 290 16.64 13.37 -11.29
CA PRO A 290 17.01 14.34 -12.32
C PRO A 290 18.15 15.26 -11.87
N SER A 291 18.25 15.54 -10.57
CA SER A 291 19.31 16.36 -9.99
C SER A 291 20.65 15.64 -10.01
N HIS A 292 20.68 14.34 -9.66
CA HIS A 292 21.90 13.52 -9.75
C HIS A 292 22.39 13.35 -11.18
N MET A 293 21.48 13.13 -12.14
CA MET A 293 21.81 13.06 -13.57
C MET A 293 22.31 14.41 -14.11
N THR A 294 21.72 15.52 -13.64
CA THR A 294 22.22 16.85 -13.98
C THR A 294 23.63 17.05 -13.42
N LEU A 295 23.89 16.66 -12.18
CA LEU A 295 25.22 16.72 -11.58
C LEU A 295 26.23 15.88 -12.37
N TYR A 296 25.89 14.64 -12.71
CA TYR A 296 26.72 13.76 -13.55
C TYR A 296 27.14 14.48 -14.84
N ASN A 297 26.20 15.10 -15.55
CA ASN A 297 26.49 15.85 -16.78
C ASN A 297 27.38 17.09 -16.55
N GLN A 298 27.29 17.74 -15.39
CA GLN A 298 28.10 18.91 -15.07
C GLN A 298 29.52 18.57 -14.59
N MET A 299 29.79 17.31 -14.23
CA MET A 299 31.13 16.89 -13.81
C MET A 299 32.15 16.81 -14.96
N GLY A 300 31.71 17.04 -16.19
CA GLY A 300 32.55 17.08 -17.38
C GLY A 300 32.50 15.78 -18.16
N VAL A 301 33.57 15.51 -18.91
CA VAL A 301 33.67 14.29 -19.74
C VAL A 301 34.02 13.11 -18.85
N ILE A 302 33.14 12.10 -18.82
CA ILE A 302 33.32 10.86 -18.05
C ILE A 302 33.87 9.77 -18.98
N SER A 303 34.92 9.06 -18.56
CA SER A 303 35.45 7.89 -19.26
C SER A 303 34.79 6.60 -18.78
N TYR A 304 34.74 5.57 -19.62
CA TYR A 304 34.34 4.22 -19.22
C TYR A 304 35.13 3.69 -18.00
N ARG A 305 36.35 4.21 -17.77
CA ARG A 305 37.22 3.87 -16.64
C ARG A 305 36.82 4.52 -15.31
N ASP A 306 36.06 5.62 -15.38
CA ASP A 306 35.54 6.32 -14.20
C ASP A 306 34.28 5.61 -13.67
N LEU A 307 33.65 4.75 -14.49
CA LEU A 307 32.48 3.97 -14.11
C LEU A 307 32.89 2.66 -13.40
N PRO A 308 32.23 2.28 -12.29
CA PRO A 308 30.95 2.84 -11.83
C PRO A 308 31.10 4.07 -10.93
N MET A 309 30.23 5.07 -11.15
CA MET A 309 30.10 6.26 -10.29
C MET A 309 28.84 6.13 -9.44
N ARG A 310 28.96 6.30 -8.11
CA ARG A 310 27.88 6.01 -7.17
C ARG A 310 27.53 7.24 -6.35
N PHE A 311 26.51 8.00 -6.73
CA PHE A 311 26.07 9.17 -5.96
C PHE A 311 25.07 8.75 -4.90
N ALA A 312 25.31 9.14 -3.65
CA ALA A 312 24.39 8.97 -2.54
C ALA A 312 24.04 10.32 -1.92
N GLU A 313 22.81 10.49 -1.47
CA GLU A 313 22.34 11.71 -0.83
C GLU A 313 21.19 11.38 0.11
N PHE A 314 21.23 11.91 1.34
CA PHE A 314 20.06 11.97 2.21
C PHE A 314 19.16 13.10 1.72
N ALA A 315 18.43 12.81 0.65
CA ALA A 315 17.72 13.79 -0.15
C ALA A 315 16.38 14.11 0.50
N THR A 316 16.17 15.37 0.89
CA THR A 316 14.85 15.85 1.29
C THR A 316 13.97 16.04 0.05
N LEU A 317 12.84 15.33 0.03
CA LEU A 317 11.87 15.31 -1.06
C LEU A 317 10.48 15.71 -0.54
N TYR A 318 9.64 16.16 -1.46
CA TYR A 318 8.29 16.65 -1.14
C TYR A 318 7.25 16.00 -2.05
N ARG A 319 6.25 15.37 -1.45
CA ARG A 319 5.14 14.71 -2.15
C ARG A 319 3.82 15.30 -1.67
N TYR A 320 2.98 15.72 -2.61
CA TYR A 320 1.68 16.32 -2.32
C TYR A 320 0.63 15.23 -2.05
N GLU A 321 0.86 14.49 -0.97
CA GLU A 321 -0.01 13.40 -0.53
C GLU A 321 -1.35 13.94 -0.03
N ASP A 322 -2.43 13.25 -0.38
CA ASP A 322 -3.77 13.54 0.11
C ASP A 322 -3.81 13.50 1.63
N SER A 323 -4.50 14.47 2.23
CA SER A 323 -4.53 14.59 3.69
C SER A 323 -5.08 13.33 4.39
N GLY A 324 -6.00 12.62 3.75
CA GLY A 324 -6.55 11.35 4.27
C GLY A 324 -5.60 10.16 4.19
N ALA A 325 -4.54 10.24 3.36
CA ALA A 325 -3.53 9.19 3.25
C ALA A 325 -2.38 9.36 4.26
N LEU A 326 -2.26 10.53 4.88
CA LEU A 326 -1.18 10.81 5.83
C LEU A 326 -1.33 9.96 7.10
N ASN A 327 -0.23 9.37 7.56
CA ASN A 327 -0.25 8.52 8.75
C ASN A 327 1.06 8.60 9.54
N GLY A 328 1.07 9.48 10.55
CA GLY A 328 2.24 9.68 11.41
C GLY A 328 3.51 9.90 10.60
N LEU A 329 4.57 9.16 10.92
CA LEU A 329 5.83 9.16 10.16
C LEU A 329 5.84 8.20 8.97
N THR A 330 4.91 7.24 8.93
CA THR A 330 4.88 6.21 7.87
C THR A 330 4.44 6.74 6.51
N ARG A 331 3.68 7.85 6.48
CA ARG A 331 3.30 8.57 5.26
C ARG A 331 3.21 10.07 5.52
N VAL A 332 4.17 10.81 4.97
CA VAL A 332 4.41 12.24 5.20
C VAL A 332 4.57 12.98 3.87
N ARG A 333 4.46 14.32 3.90
CA ARG A 333 4.64 15.18 2.72
C ARG A 333 6.08 15.64 2.53
N ALA A 334 6.79 15.90 3.62
CA ALA A 334 8.22 16.16 3.61
C ALA A 334 8.93 14.91 4.14
N LEU A 335 9.81 14.35 3.33
CA LEU A 335 10.51 13.11 3.63
C LEU A 335 11.98 13.23 3.26
N THR A 336 12.83 12.44 3.89
CA THR A 336 14.24 12.33 3.52
C THR A 336 14.54 10.89 3.18
N GLN A 337 15.08 10.64 1.99
CA GLN A 337 15.42 9.30 1.53
C GLN A 337 16.93 9.16 1.47
N ASP A 338 17.46 7.99 1.86
CA ASP A 338 18.86 7.61 1.71
C ASP A 338 19.19 7.26 0.24
N ASP A 339 18.82 8.19 -0.65
CA ASP A 339 18.67 7.99 -2.07
C ASP A 339 20.01 7.87 -2.78
N CYS A 340 20.05 7.03 -3.81
CA CYS A 340 21.27 6.72 -4.51
C CYS A 340 21.05 6.43 -6.00
N HIS A 341 21.96 6.96 -6.81
CA HIS A 341 22.02 6.74 -8.25
C HIS A 341 23.42 6.27 -8.65
N MET A 342 23.52 5.02 -9.08
CA MET A 342 24.77 4.44 -9.59
C MET A 342 24.76 4.48 -11.11
N PHE A 343 25.70 5.20 -11.69
CA PHE A 343 25.96 5.25 -13.12
C PHE A 343 26.99 4.17 -13.45
N CYS A 344 26.61 3.22 -14.30
CA CYS A 344 27.46 2.09 -14.65
C CYS A 344 27.29 1.72 -16.12
N ARG A 345 28.23 0.92 -16.64
CA ARG A 345 28.06 0.33 -17.97
C ARG A 345 27.10 -0.86 -17.91
N PRO A 346 26.46 -1.24 -19.02
CA PRO A 346 25.57 -2.41 -19.05
C PRO A 346 26.21 -3.71 -18.52
N ASP A 347 27.51 -3.92 -18.76
CA ASP A 347 28.25 -5.09 -18.27
C ASP A 347 28.47 -5.11 -16.75
N GLN A 348 28.31 -3.96 -16.07
CA GLN A 348 28.55 -3.80 -14.64
C GLN A 348 27.28 -3.96 -13.78
N ILE A 349 26.09 -4.07 -14.39
CA ILE A 349 24.81 -4.11 -13.67
C ILE A 349 24.78 -5.21 -12.61
N GLY A 350 25.26 -6.42 -12.94
CA GLY A 350 25.26 -7.55 -12.01
C GLY A 350 26.15 -7.31 -10.78
N GLU A 351 27.34 -6.74 -10.98
CA GLU A 351 28.28 -6.42 -9.89
C GLU A 351 27.69 -5.34 -8.98
N GLU A 352 27.18 -4.26 -9.56
CA GLU A 352 26.59 -3.14 -8.81
C GLU A 352 25.31 -3.54 -8.06
N PHE A 353 24.47 -4.39 -8.66
CA PHE A 353 23.32 -4.97 -7.98
C PHE A 353 23.74 -5.80 -6.76
N SER A 354 24.77 -6.65 -6.94
CA SER A 354 25.28 -7.52 -5.86
C SER A 354 25.85 -6.69 -4.70
N LEU A 355 26.57 -5.61 -5.02
CA LEU A 355 27.10 -4.66 -4.05
C LEU A 355 25.95 -3.95 -3.29
N ALA A 356 24.93 -3.48 -4.00
CA ALA A 356 23.76 -2.85 -3.40
C ALA A 356 22.96 -3.81 -2.50
N LEU A 357 22.79 -5.07 -2.92
CA LEU A 357 22.13 -6.12 -2.16
C LEU A 357 22.87 -6.44 -0.86
N ASN A 358 24.21 -6.55 -0.90
CA ASN A 358 25.01 -6.81 0.29
C ASN A 358 24.90 -5.67 1.31
N LEU A 359 24.91 -4.42 0.84
CA LEU A 359 24.67 -3.27 1.68
C LEU A 359 23.28 -3.31 2.33
N ILE A 360 22.23 -3.60 1.56
CA ILE A 360 20.86 -3.75 2.08
C ILE A 360 20.80 -4.84 3.16
N ARG A 361 21.41 -6.00 2.92
CA ARG A 361 21.48 -7.10 3.89
C ARG A 361 22.18 -6.69 5.19
N GLU A 362 23.30 -5.98 5.10
CA GLU A 362 24.03 -5.49 6.28
C GLU A 362 23.20 -4.51 7.11
N VAL A 363 22.58 -3.52 6.46
CA VAL A 363 21.79 -2.48 7.13
C VAL A 363 20.52 -3.08 7.73
N LEU A 364 19.73 -3.81 6.95
CA LEU A 364 18.49 -4.43 7.46
C LEU A 364 18.80 -5.44 8.57
N GLY A 365 19.87 -6.23 8.44
CA GLY A 365 20.31 -7.17 9.47
C GLY A 365 20.72 -6.49 10.79
N THR A 366 21.34 -5.31 10.69
CA THR A 366 21.69 -4.50 11.87
C THR A 366 20.44 -4.02 12.61
N TYR A 367 19.43 -3.57 11.86
CA TYR A 367 18.14 -3.16 12.42
C TYR A 367 17.16 -4.32 12.71
N LYS A 368 17.61 -5.58 12.58
CA LYS A 368 16.81 -6.80 12.85
C LYS A 368 15.62 -7.01 11.91
N PHE A 369 15.64 -6.43 10.71
CA PHE A 369 14.70 -6.71 9.62
C PHE A 369 15.26 -7.80 8.69
N SER A 370 15.52 -8.99 9.22
CA SER A 370 16.02 -10.13 8.43
C SER A 370 14.93 -10.95 7.76
N ASP A 371 13.68 -10.84 8.22
CA ASP A 371 12.51 -11.48 7.61
C ASP A 371 11.94 -10.55 6.53
N TYR A 372 12.35 -10.76 5.28
CA TYR A 372 11.82 -10.04 4.13
C TYR A 372 11.68 -10.96 2.93
N LYS A 373 10.72 -10.63 2.07
CA LYS A 373 10.57 -11.21 0.74
C LYS A 373 10.98 -10.18 -0.32
N VAL A 374 11.44 -10.66 -1.47
CA VAL A 374 11.79 -9.79 -2.59
C VAL A 374 10.72 -9.90 -3.66
N ARG A 375 10.24 -8.75 -4.12
CA ARG A 375 9.28 -8.64 -5.22
C ARG A 375 9.97 -8.07 -6.44
N LEU A 376 9.90 -8.78 -7.57
CA LEU A 376 10.26 -8.26 -8.88
C LEU A 376 9.05 -7.53 -9.46
N SER A 377 9.05 -6.21 -9.32
CA SER A 377 7.97 -5.34 -9.76
C SER A 377 8.15 -5.00 -11.25
N LEU A 378 7.19 -5.43 -12.06
CA LEU A 378 7.18 -5.38 -13.51
C LEU A 378 6.22 -4.31 -14.05
N ARG A 379 6.40 -3.93 -15.32
CA ARG A 379 5.47 -3.06 -16.04
C ARG A 379 4.08 -3.70 -16.10
N GLY A 380 3.06 -2.93 -15.75
CA GLY A 380 1.66 -3.34 -15.92
C GLY A 380 1.16 -3.10 -17.34
N ASP A 381 0.02 -3.72 -17.67
CA ASP A 381 -0.68 -3.47 -18.93
C ASP A 381 -1.46 -2.13 -18.88
N GLU A 382 -1.78 -1.65 -17.67
CA GLU A 382 -2.41 -0.37 -17.38
C GLU A 382 -1.47 0.49 -16.51
N GLY A 383 -1.41 1.81 -16.75
CA GLY A 383 -0.63 2.75 -15.95
C GLY A 383 0.19 3.75 -16.77
N LYS A 384 0.79 4.71 -16.07
CA LYS A 384 1.67 5.73 -16.67
C LYS A 384 3.10 5.16 -16.75
N PHE A 385 3.45 4.49 -17.85
CA PHE A 385 4.80 3.97 -18.11
C PHE A 385 5.40 4.60 -19.37
N VAL A 386 6.73 4.72 -19.44
CA VAL A 386 7.42 5.14 -20.68
C VAL A 386 7.30 4.04 -21.73
N ALA A 387 6.90 4.42 -22.94
CA ALA A 387 6.73 3.52 -24.09
C ALA A 387 8.08 3.24 -24.78
N ASP A 388 8.84 2.28 -24.25
CA ASP A 388 10.11 1.79 -24.82
C ASP A 388 10.31 0.30 -24.49
N ASP A 389 9.68 -0.58 -25.26
CA ASP A 389 9.61 -2.02 -24.98
C ASP A 389 10.98 -2.70 -24.95
N GLU A 390 11.91 -2.26 -25.79
CA GLU A 390 13.28 -2.80 -25.85
C GLU A 390 14.02 -2.54 -24.53
N LYS A 391 13.97 -1.31 -24.03
CA LYS A 391 14.61 -0.96 -22.75
C LYS A 391 13.94 -1.63 -21.56
N TRP A 392 12.62 -1.80 -21.59
CA TRP A 392 11.91 -2.53 -20.55
C TRP A 392 12.32 -4.01 -20.49
N GLU A 393 12.40 -4.67 -21.64
CA GLU A 393 12.85 -6.07 -21.71
C GLU A 393 14.31 -6.22 -21.25
N GLN A 394 15.18 -5.30 -21.68
CA GLN A 394 16.57 -5.26 -21.25
C GLN A 394 16.71 -5.07 -19.74
N ALA A 395 15.97 -4.12 -19.16
CA ALA A 395 15.99 -3.84 -17.72
C ALA A 395 15.46 -5.01 -16.90
N THR A 396 14.34 -5.61 -17.33
CA THR A 396 13.73 -6.77 -16.66
C THR A 396 14.66 -7.97 -16.70
N SER A 397 15.24 -8.25 -17.88
CA SER A 397 16.18 -9.35 -18.06
C SER A 397 17.45 -9.17 -17.21
N ALA A 398 18.01 -7.95 -17.17
CA ALA A 398 19.18 -7.64 -16.36
C ALA A 398 18.90 -7.80 -14.86
N LEU A 399 17.73 -7.31 -14.39
CA LEU A 399 17.32 -7.42 -13.00
C LEU A 399 17.07 -8.88 -12.60
N ARG A 400 16.39 -9.66 -13.45
CA ARG A 400 16.13 -11.09 -13.22
C ARG A 400 17.45 -11.87 -13.12
N ALA A 401 18.36 -11.66 -14.07
CA ALA A 401 19.68 -12.29 -14.05
C ALA A 401 20.48 -11.92 -12.79
N ALA A 402 20.39 -10.67 -12.32
CA ALA A 402 21.07 -10.23 -11.10
C ALA A 402 20.48 -10.87 -9.84
N LEU A 403 19.15 -11.01 -9.76
CA LEU A 403 18.47 -11.73 -8.67
C LEU A 403 18.88 -13.21 -8.64
N ASP A 404 18.81 -13.88 -9.79
CA ASP A 404 19.16 -15.30 -9.94
C ASP A 404 20.63 -15.57 -9.59
N ALA A 405 21.55 -14.73 -10.08
CA ALA A 405 22.99 -14.85 -9.81
C ALA A 405 23.34 -14.68 -8.32
N ASN A 406 22.52 -13.93 -7.57
CA ASN A 406 22.69 -13.71 -6.13
C ASN A 406 21.90 -14.72 -5.27
N GLY A 407 21.23 -15.70 -5.88
CA GLY A 407 20.41 -16.69 -5.19
C GLY A 407 19.29 -16.07 -4.36
N VAL A 408 18.72 -14.95 -4.83
CA VAL A 408 17.61 -14.28 -4.16
C VAL A 408 16.31 -14.94 -4.60
N GLU A 409 15.52 -15.45 -3.67
CA GLU A 409 14.15 -15.87 -3.96
C GLU A 409 13.25 -14.65 -4.13
N TYR A 410 12.49 -14.59 -5.23
CA TYR A 410 11.56 -13.50 -5.52
C TYR A 410 10.26 -14.01 -6.15
N PHE A 411 9.23 -13.17 -6.09
CA PHE A 411 7.99 -13.34 -6.84
C PHE A 411 7.78 -12.14 -7.76
N GLU A 412 7.12 -12.35 -8.89
CA GLU A 412 6.85 -11.29 -9.87
C GLU A 412 5.48 -10.66 -9.64
N GLU A 413 5.38 -9.34 -9.76
CA GLU A 413 4.10 -8.60 -9.68
C GLU A 413 4.05 -7.52 -10.76
N LYS A 414 3.04 -7.56 -11.62
CA LYS A 414 2.83 -6.56 -12.68
C LYS A 414 2.15 -5.31 -12.13
N GLY A 415 2.48 -4.15 -12.68
CA GLY A 415 1.87 -2.86 -12.33
C GLY A 415 2.56 -2.13 -11.19
N GLU A 416 3.46 -2.80 -10.47
CA GLU A 416 4.13 -2.25 -9.30
C GLU A 416 5.47 -1.54 -9.63
N ALA A 417 5.95 -1.61 -10.87
CA ALA A 417 7.18 -0.96 -11.31
C ALA A 417 7.10 0.57 -11.24
N ALA A 418 8.26 1.23 -11.20
CA ALA A 418 8.30 2.68 -11.42
C ALA A 418 8.12 2.99 -12.91
N PHE A 419 7.68 4.22 -13.24
CA PHE A 419 7.28 4.56 -14.62
C PHE A 419 8.39 4.41 -15.68
N TYR A 420 9.65 4.36 -15.24
CA TYR A 420 10.86 4.32 -16.08
C TYR A 420 11.73 3.05 -15.88
N GLY A 421 11.25 2.02 -15.18
CA GLY A 421 11.97 0.75 -15.12
C GLY A 421 11.51 -0.22 -14.02
N PRO A 422 11.86 -1.51 -14.13
CA PRO A 422 11.54 -2.54 -13.15
C PRO A 422 12.40 -2.40 -11.90
N LYS A 423 11.90 -2.94 -10.78
CA LYS A 423 12.59 -2.85 -9.49
C LYS A 423 12.45 -4.12 -8.66
N ALA A 424 13.49 -4.41 -7.88
CA ALA A 424 13.47 -5.38 -6.80
C ALA A 424 13.09 -4.64 -5.51
N ASP A 425 11.87 -4.86 -5.02
CA ASP A 425 11.39 -4.30 -3.76
C ASP A 425 11.65 -5.28 -2.62
N PHE A 426 12.24 -4.80 -1.52
CA PHE A 426 12.49 -5.59 -0.31
C PHE A 426 11.37 -5.30 0.69
N ILE A 427 10.49 -6.28 0.86
CA ILE A 427 9.29 -6.17 1.68
C ILE A 427 9.56 -6.88 3.01
N ALA A 428 9.94 -6.11 4.02
CA ALA A 428 10.26 -6.61 5.35
C ALA A 428 9.01 -6.77 6.20
N ARG A 429 8.97 -7.85 6.98
CA ARG A 429 7.93 -8.10 7.96
C ARG A 429 8.35 -7.57 9.34
N ASP A 430 7.47 -6.84 10.00
CA ASP A 430 7.71 -6.39 11.37
C ASP A 430 7.22 -7.42 12.41
N VAL A 431 7.46 -7.15 13.69
CA VAL A 431 7.04 -8.00 14.82
C VAL A 431 5.51 -8.14 14.98
N LEU A 432 4.74 -7.31 14.28
CA LEU A 432 3.27 -7.38 14.24
C LEU A 432 2.76 -8.13 13.00
N GLY A 433 3.67 -8.66 12.17
CA GLY A 433 3.35 -9.38 10.94
C GLY A 433 2.98 -8.48 9.77
N ARG A 434 3.14 -7.15 9.88
CA ARG A 434 2.85 -6.20 8.80
C ARG A 434 4.02 -6.12 7.84
N GLU A 435 3.71 -5.92 6.58
CA GLU A 435 4.68 -5.87 5.50
C GLU A 435 5.00 -4.42 5.10
N TRP A 436 6.30 -4.11 5.06
CA TRP A 436 6.82 -2.79 4.74
C TRP A 436 7.81 -2.89 3.59
N GLN A 437 7.51 -2.26 2.46
CA GLN A 437 8.53 -1.99 1.45
C GLN A 437 9.53 -0.97 2.02
N LEU A 438 10.74 -1.42 2.33
CA LEU A 438 11.79 -0.58 2.92
C LEU A 438 12.87 -0.24 1.89
N SER A 439 13.47 -1.26 1.28
CA SER A 439 14.57 -1.10 0.34
C SER A 439 14.09 -1.34 -1.09
N THR A 440 14.83 -0.80 -2.05
CA THR A 440 14.53 -0.98 -3.48
C THR A 440 15.83 -0.91 -4.28
N ILE A 441 15.98 -1.76 -5.29
CA ILE A 441 16.97 -1.59 -6.36
C ILE A 441 16.23 -1.59 -7.69
N GLN A 442 16.28 -0.48 -8.40
CA GLN A 442 15.62 -0.29 -9.69
C GLN A 442 16.66 -0.13 -10.80
N VAL A 443 16.42 -0.76 -11.95
CA VAL A 443 17.28 -0.62 -13.13
C VAL A 443 16.62 0.32 -14.14
N ASP A 444 17.35 1.33 -14.60
CA ASP A 444 16.87 2.39 -15.48
C ASP A 444 17.79 2.61 -16.69
N PHE A 445 17.24 2.34 -17.87
CA PHE A 445 17.85 2.61 -19.18
C PHE A 445 17.25 3.84 -19.88
N ILE A 446 16.19 4.42 -19.31
CA ILE A 446 15.34 5.43 -19.92
C ILE A 446 15.81 6.83 -19.52
N GLN A 447 15.86 7.14 -18.23
CA GLN A 447 16.18 8.49 -17.76
C GLN A 447 17.58 8.98 -18.13
N PRO A 448 18.67 8.18 -18.04
CA PRO A 448 19.99 8.66 -18.46
C PRO A 448 19.98 9.10 -19.92
N ALA A 449 19.30 8.38 -20.81
CA ALA A 449 19.15 8.79 -22.21
C ALA A 449 18.32 10.08 -22.36
N ARG A 450 17.20 10.21 -21.65
CA ARG A 450 16.34 11.41 -21.72
C ARG A 450 17.04 12.68 -21.23
N LEU A 451 17.90 12.57 -20.23
CA LEU A 451 18.65 13.69 -19.68
C LEU A 451 20.02 13.90 -20.31
N GLY A 452 20.39 13.09 -21.30
CA GLY A 452 21.63 13.23 -22.06
C GLY A 452 22.87 12.88 -21.23
N CYS A 453 22.77 11.86 -20.36
CA CYS A 453 23.93 11.31 -19.67
C CYS A 453 24.75 10.48 -20.66
N GLU A 454 26.03 10.80 -20.75
CA GLU A 454 26.98 10.13 -21.64
C GLU A 454 28.31 9.83 -20.93
N TYR A 455 29.02 8.81 -21.42
CA TYR A 455 30.42 8.55 -21.12
C TYR A 455 31.17 8.18 -22.40
N ILE A 456 32.48 8.33 -22.42
CA ILE A 456 33.33 7.92 -23.55
C ILE A 456 33.78 6.47 -23.35
N GLY A 457 33.37 5.62 -24.30
CA GLY A 457 33.69 4.20 -24.35
C GLY A 457 35.17 3.91 -24.63
N ASP A 458 35.53 2.63 -24.54
CA ASP A 458 36.87 2.15 -24.94
C ASP A 458 37.09 2.22 -26.47
N ASP A 459 35.99 2.22 -27.23
CA ASP A 459 35.91 2.55 -28.65
C ASP A 459 36.02 4.05 -28.97
N ASN A 460 36.18 4.89 -27.94
CA ASN A 460 36.26 6.35 -28.03
C ASN A 460 34.99 7.00 -28.64
N GLN A 461 33.84 6.34 -28.52
CA GLN A 461 32.52 6.88 -28.89
C GLN A 461 31.71 7.26 -27.63
N PRO A 462 30.72 8.17 -27.75
CA PRO A 462 29.78 8.44 -26.67
C PRO A 462 28.80 7.28 -26.49
N HIS A 463 28.60 6.86 -25.24
CA HIS A 463 27.64 5.83 -24.83
C HIS A 463 26.78 6.35 -23.67
N THR A 464 25.55 5.86 -23.56
CA THR A 464 24.68 6.18 -22.42
C THR A 464 24.93 5.20 -21.27
N PRO A 465 25.18 5.66 -20.03
CA PRO A 465 25.29 4.78 -18.88
C PRO A 465 23.91 4.23 -18.47
N VAL A 466 23.91 3.09 -17.80
CA VAL A 466 22.74 2.56 -17.10
C VAL A 466 22.73 3.14 -15.69
N VAL A 467 21.54 3.45 -15.16
CA VAL A 467 21.39 3.95 -13.80
C VAL A 467 20.68 2.92 -12.93
N LEU A 468 21.28 2.60 -11.78
CA LEU A 468 20.63 1.85 -10.72
C LEU A 468 20.17 2.84 -9.64
N HIS A 469 18.85 2.91 -9.41
CA HIS A 469 18.28 3.69 -8.32
C HIS A 469 18.15 2.80 -7.10
N ARG A 470 18.53 3.28 -5.93
CA ARG A 470 18.47 2.47 -4.72
C ARG A 470 18.23 3.31 -3.48
N ALA A 471 17.38 2.78 -2.61
CA ALA A 471 17.24 3.20 -1.21
C ALA A 471 17.42 1.98 -0.31
N VAL A 472 18.04 2.16 0.86
CA VAL A 472 18.37 1.07 1.80
C VAL A 472 17.32 1.01 2.89
N THR A 473 17.10 2.10 3.60
CA THR A 473 16.03 2.20 4.61
C THR A 473 14.78 2.85 4.04
N GLY A 474 14.86 3.42 2.82
CA GLY A 474 13.76 4.15 2.22
C GLY A 474 13.74 5.56 2.80
N THR A 475 12.56 6.03 3.23
CA THR A 475 12.51 7.33 3.89
C THR A 475 12.85 7.20 5.37
N THR A 476 13.70 8.08 5.86
CA THR A 476 14.08 8.23 7.27
C THR A 476 12.82 8.23 8.15
N GLU A 477 11.81 9.01 7.79
CA GLU A 477 10.57 9.14 8.57
C GLU A 477 9.84 7.79 8.64
N ARG A 478 9.63 7.13 7.49
CA ARG A 478 8.91 5.85 7.45
C ARG A 478 9.66 4.79 8.24
N PHE A 479 10.97 4.66 8.01
CA PHE A 479 11.78 3.66 8.69
C PHE A 479 11.85 3.91 10.20
N LEU A 480 11.97 5.17 10.65
CA LEU A 480 11.93 5.51 12.06
C LEU A 480 10.55 5.18 12.68
N GLY A 481 9.46 5.46 11.96
CA GLY A 481 8.12 5.01 12.36
C GLY A 481 8.09 3.52 12.60
N VAL A 482 8.49 2.71 11.61
CA VAL A 482 8.53 1.25 11.70
C VAL A 482 9.45 0.76 12.83
N LEU A 483 10.62 1.38 13.03
CA LEU A 483 11.55 1.05 14.11
C LEU A 483 10.93 1.25 15.50
N ILE A 484 10.25 2.38 15.72
CA ILE A 484 9.59 2.66 17.00
C ILE A 484 8.57 1.55 17.32
N GLU A 485 7.77 1.13 16.33
CA GLU A 485 6.77 0.07 16.52
C GLU A 485 7.43 -1.30 16.71
N HIS A 486 8.48 -1.60 15.94
CA HIS A 486 9.24 -2.84 16.02
C HIS A 486 9.85 -3.06 17.41
N PHE A 487 10.43 -2.01 18.00
CA PHE A 487 11.04 -2.07 19.33
C PHE A 487 10.11 -1.65 20.47
N ALA A 488 8.84 -1.32 20.19
CA ALA A 488 7.89 -0.79 21.17
C ALA A 488 8.43 0.44 21.96
N GLY A 489 9.28 1.25 21.33
CA GLY A 489 9.89 2.43 21.94
C GLY A 489 10.98 2.17 22.98
N ALA A 490 11.49 0.93 23.08
CA ALA A 490 12.54 0.52 24.00
C ALA A 490 13.96 0.93 23.57
#